data_AF-A0A7V2TRE2-F1
#
_entry.id   AF-A0A7V2TRE2-F1
#
_cell.length_a   1.000
_cell.length_b   1.000
_cell.length_c   1.000
_cell.angle_alpha   90.00
_cell.angle_beta   90.00
_cell.angle_gamma   90.00
#
_symmetry.space_group_name_H-M   'P 1'
#
loop_
_entity.id
_entity.type
_entity.pdbx_description
1 polymer ?
#
loop_
_entity_poly.entity_id
_entity_poly.type
_entity_poly.pdbx_seq_one_letter_code
_entity_poly.pdbx_strand_id
1 'polypeptide(L)'
;MITSKPPCQKPALWIRFDGTYGDAIQLRMGIPAKAEYASLRPVAVIAGAECPAPDRTPPFALPEGWGAMVYDTARLAVADGYEGYTGARSYQFETQSFTLPASGTYYIAVYFPTGPAGKCWLTVGAEKKTRLTDLFTVPVHAAAIRAFFEISPLSGWGATLDLIVGLMLFIVGVVAVSPN
;
A
#
# COMPACT_ATOMS: atom_id res chain seq x y z
N MET A 1 -4.20 0.74 1.86
CA MET A 1 -2.75 0.77 1.60
C MET A 1 -2.14 -0.47 2.19
N ILE A 2 -1.45 -1.28 1.39
CA ILE A 2 -0.77 -2.49 1.86
C ILE A 2 0.74 -2.21 1.81
N THR A 3 1.41 -2.43 2.94
CA THR A 3 2.84 -2.14 3.12
C THR A 3 3.64 -3.43 3.19
N SER A 4 4.69 -3.58 2.40
CA SER A 4 5.56 -4.77 2.42
C SER A 4 7.03 -4.41 2.23
N LYS A 5 7.94 -5.30 2.64
CA LYS A 5 9.38 -5.21 2.38
C LYS A 5 9.86 -6.38 1.51
N PRO A 6 9.69 -6.32 0.18
CA PRO A 6 10.07 -7.43 -0.67
C PRO A 6 11.55 -7.78 -0.72
N PRO A 7 11.94 -9.07 -0.61
CA PRO A 7 13.23 -9.53 -1.09
C PRO A 7 13.38 -9.33 -2.61
N CYS A 8 14.62 -9.12 -3.06
CA CYS A 8 14.95 -9.03 -4.48
C CYS A 8 14.61 -10.33 -5.22
N GLN A 9 14.02 -10.24 -6.42
CA GLN A 9 13.69 -11.38 -7.31
C GLN A 9 12.76 -12.46 -6.71
N LYS A 10 12.13 -12.21 -5.57
CA LYS A 10 11.07 -13.08 -5.02
C LYS A 10 9.82 -12.25 -4.74
N PRO A 11 8.63 -12.75 -5.08
CA PRO A 11 7.40 -12.06 -4.76
C PRO A 11 7.23 -12.03 -3.25
N ALA A 12 6.99 -10.85 -2.71
CA ALA A 12 6.95 -10.66 -1.26
C ALA A 12 5.56 -10.52 -0.69
N LEU A 13 4.61 -10.28 -1.57
CA LEU A 13 3.25 -9.98 -1.21
C LEU A 13 2.37 -10.56 -2.30
N TRP A 14 1.61 -11.58 -1.92
CA TRP A 14 0.54 -12.16 -2.72
C TRP A 14 -0.78 -11.69 -2.15
N ILE A 15 -1.51 -10.89 -2.91
CA ILE A 15 -2.85 -10.43 -2.55
C ILE A 15 -3.83 -11.18 -3.42
N ARG A 16 -4.70 -11.98 -2.81
CA ARG A 16 -5.83 -12.58 -3.50
C ARG A 16 -7.00 -11.59 -3.50
N PHE A 17 -7.63 -11.40 -4.65
CA PHE A 17 -8.89 -10.68 -4.75
C PHE A 17 -9.77 -11.31 -5.84
N ASP A 18 -11.08 -11.12 -5.72
CA ASP A 18 -12.03 -11.54 -6.75
C ASP A 18 -12.46 -10.29 -7.54
N GLY A 19 -12.54 -10.43 -8.85
CA GLY A 19 -12.93 -9.34 -9.75
C GLY A 19 -13.91 -9.79 -10.81
N THR A 20 -14.63 -8.84 -11.39
CA THR A 20 -15.65 -9.07 -12.41
C THR A 20 -15.10 -8.68 -13.77
N TYR A 21 -15.57 -9.34 -14.83
CA TYR A 21 -15.30 -8.96 -16.21
C TYR A 21 -15.55 -7.48 -16.43
N GLY A 22 -14.58 -6.79 -17.04
CA GLY A 22 -14.68 -5.36 -17.37
C GLY A 22 -14.43 -4.41 -16.19
N ASP A 23 -14.18 -4.92 -14.98
CA ASP A 23 -13.80 -4.08 -13.85
C ASP A 23 -12.46 -3.38 -14.12
N ALA A 24 -12.44 -2.07 -13.92
CA ALA A 24 -11.23 -1.26 -13.98
C ALA A 24 -10.57 -1.20 -12.58
N ILE A 25 -9.44 -1.87 -12.43
CA ILE A 25 -8.65 -1.83 -11.20
C ILE A 25 -7.56 -0.79 -11.34
N GLN A 26 -7.58 0.19 -10.45
CA GLN A 26 -6.51 1.15 -10.30
C GLN A 26 -5.46 0.62 -9.33
N LEU A 27 -4.21 0.59 -9.79
CA LEU A 27 -3.05 0.26 -8.98
C LEU A 27 -2.15 1.49 -8.90
N ARG A 28 -1.73 1.79 -7.68
CA ARG A 28 -0.70 2.80 -7.44
C ARG A 28 0.33 2.26 -6.47
N MET A 29 1.58 2.39 -6.86
CA MET A 29 2.71 2.03 -6.02
C MET A 29 3.44 3.26 -5.52
N GLY A 30 4.13 3.08 -4.40
CA GLY A 30 5.12 4.04 -3.96
C GLY A 30 6.16 3.40 -3.05
N ILE A 31 7.22 4.16 -2.82
CA ILE A 31 8.33 3.79 -1.95
C ILE A 31 8.52 4.89 -0.90
N PRO A 32 8.97 4.59 0.32
CA PRO A 32 9.31 5.62 1.30
C PRO A 32 10.36 6.59 0.74
N ALA A 33 10.20 7.89 1.05
CA ALA A 33 11.08 8.95 0.57
C ALA A 33 12.43 8.95 1.32
N LYS A 34 13.19 7.86 1.16
CA LYS A 34 14.56 7.71 1.65
C LYS A 34 15.53 7.69 0.49
N ALA A 35 16.71 8.29 0.66
CA ALA A 35 17.72 8.38 -0.39
C ALA A 35 18.12 7.00 -0.95
N GLU A 36 18.23 5.99 -0.06
CA GLU A 36 18.54 4.60 -0.41
C GLU A 36 17.48 3.91 -1.28
N TYR A 37 16.23 4.40 -1.28
CA TYR A 37 15.13 3.81 -2.04
C TYR A 37 14.81 4.55 -3.33
N ALA A 38 15.29 5.78 -3.52
CA ALA A 38 14.90 6.65 -4.63
C ALA A 38 15.11 6.03 -6.04
N SER A 39 16.10 5.15 -6.18
CA SER A 39 16.38 4.43 -7.42
C SER A 39 15.59 3.13 -7.59
N LEU A 40 14.88 2.65 -6.55
CA LEU A 40 14.11 1.41 -6.62
C LEU A 40 12.92 1.57 -7.57
N ARG A 41 12.68 0.51 -8.35
CA ARG A 41 11.59 0.41 -9.31
C ARG A 41 10.84 -0.91 -9.06
N PRO A 42 9.88 -0.95 -8.12
CA PRO A 42 9.09 -2.13 -7.87
C PRO A 42 8.21 -2.46 -9.08
N VAL A 43 7.93 -3.75 -9.28
CA VAL A 43 7.01 -4.23 -10.31
C VAL A 43 5.89 -4.99 -9.62
N ALA A 44 4.65 -4.71 -10.00
CA ALA A 44 3.49 -5.50 -9.59
C ALA A 44 2.98 -6.32 -10.77
N VAL A 45 2.53 -7.53 -10.49
CA VAL A 45 2.01 -8.47 -11.49
C VAL A 45 0.63 -8.92 -11.03
N ILE A 46 -0.36 -8.76 -11.88
CA ILE A 46 -1.72 -9.27 -11.69
C ILE A 46 -1.84 -10.57 -12.46
N ALA A 47 -1.81 -11.70 -11.76
CA ALA A 47 -1.89 -13.03 -12.34
C ALA A 47 -3.30 -13.62 -12.20
N GLY A 48 -3.72 -14.37 -13.22
CA GLY A 48 -5.02 -15.05 -13.26
C GLY A 48 -5.12 -16.00 -14.46
N ALA A 49 -6.04 -16.95 -14.41
CA ALA A 49 -6.23 -17.95 -15.46
C ALA A 49 -6.57 -17.30 -16.82
N GLU A 50 -7.43 -16.28 -16.80
CA GLU A 50 -7.92 -15.61 -18.02
C GLU A 50 -7.10 -14.35 -18.36
N CYS A 51 -5.97 -14.12 -17.69
CA CYS A 51 -5.08 -13.02 -18.04
C CYS A 51 -4.39 -13.26 -19.39
N PRO A 52 -4.03 -12.19 -20.13
CA PRO A 52 -3.20 -12.34 -21.32
C PRO A 52 -1.81 -12.86 -20.96
N ALA A 53 -1.10 -13.38 -21.97
CA ALA A 53 0.30 -13.74 -21.81
C ALA A 53 1.10 -12.51 -21.32
N PRO A 54 1.98 -12.67 -20.32
CA PRO A 54 2.69 -11.54 -19.74
C PRO A 54 3.65 -10.91 -20.73
N ASP A 55 3.56 -9.59 -20.88
CA ASP A 55 4.53 -8.78 -21.65
C ASP A 55 5.97 -8.93 -21.14
N ARG A 56 6.11 -9.27 -19.85
CA ARG A 56 7.37 -9.53 -19.18
C ARG A 56 7.24 -10.75 -18.28
N THR A 57 8.04 -11.78 -18.56
CA THR A 57 8.08 -12.99 -17.72
C THR A 57 8.51 -12.63 -16.30
N PRO A 58 7.66 -12.89 -15.28
CA PRO A 58 8.04 -12.67 -13.90
C PRO A 58 9.18 -13.63 -13.50
N PRO A 59 10.02 -13.28 -12.52
CA PRO A 59 11.11 -14.14 -12.04
C PRO A 59 10.62 -15.35 -11.21
N PHE A 60 9.33 -15.62 -11.20
CA PHE A 60 8.68 -16.71 -10.46
C PHE A 60 7.73 -17.46 -11.38
N ALA A 61 7.51 -18.74 -11.09
CA ALA A 61 6.60 -19.57 -11.86
C ALA A 61 5.15 -19.14 -11.65
N LEU A 62 4.43 -18.99 -12.76
CA LEU A 62 2.96 -18.91 -12.76
C LEU A 62 2.39 -20.32 -12.91
N PRO A 63 1.20 -20.61 -12.36
CA PRO A 63 0.50 -21.86 -12.63
C PRO A 63 0.27 -22.08 -14.13
N GLU A 64 0.18 -23.33 -14.54
CA GLU A 64 -0.05 -23.67 -15.96
C GLU A 64 -1.37 -23.06 -16.45
N GLY A 65 -1.33 -22.48 -17.66
CA GLY A 65 -2.48 -21.80 -18.26
C GLY A 65 -2.77 -20.40 -17.70
N TRP A 66 -2.00 -19.88 -16.74
CA TRP A 66 -2.19 -18.53 -16.23
C TRP A 66 -1.44 -17.50 -17.06
N GLY A 67 -2.09 -16.36 -17.28
CA GLY A 67 -1.46 -15.16 -17.78
C GLY A 67 -1.13 -14.15 -16.69
N ALA A 68 -0.61 -13.00 -17.09
CA ALA A 68 -0.33 -11.91 -16.18
C ALA A 68 -0.34 -10.53 -16.85
N MET A 69 -0.87 -9.53 -16.15
CA MET A 69 -0.74 -8.11 -16.50
C MET A 69 0.35 -7.49 -15.63
N VAL A 70 1.24 -6.68 -16.22
CA VAL A 70 2.43 -6.17 -15.54
C VAL A 70 2.34 -4.66 -15.35
N TYR A 71 2.47 -4.22 -14.10
CA TYR A 71 2.63 -2.82 -13.72
C TYR A 71 4.13 -2.54 -13.49
N ASP A 72 4.80 -2.09 -14.55
CA ASP A 72 6.23 -1.76 -14.53
C ASP A 72 6.46 -0.27 -14.22
N THR A 73 7.13 0.02 -13.10
CA THR A 73 7.42 1.40 -12.68
C THR A 73 8.68 1.97 -13.30
N ALA A 74 9.49 1.19 -14.03
CA ALA A 74 10.79 1.61 -14.55
C ALA A 74 10.71 2.86 -15.44
N ARG A 75 9.59 3.04 -16.16
CA ARG A 75 9.36 4.14 -17.11
C ARG A 75 8.34 5.18 -16.62
N LEU A 76 7.82 5.01 -15.42
CA LEU A 76 6.75 5.89 -14.93
C LEU A 76 7.31 7.15 -14.28
N ALA A 77 6.55 8.22 -14.41
CA ALA A 77 6.82 9.45 -13.70
C ALA A 77 6.72 9.21 -12.17
N VAL A 78 7.59 9.89 -11.44
CA VAL A 78 7.68 9.84 -9.98
C VAL A 78 7.27 11.20 -9.44
N ALA A 79 6.33 11.21 -8.49
CA ALA A 79 5.88 12.40 -7.79
C ALA A 79 6.20 12.30 -6.30
N ASP A 80 6.51 13.44 -5.67
CA ASP A 80 6.62 13.52 -4.22
C ASP A 80 5.23 13.51 -3.59
N GLY A 81 4.99 12.49 -2.76
CA GLY A 81 3.78 12.33 -1.98
C GLY A 81 4.01 12.66 -0.52
N TYR A 82 3.17 13.53 0.04
CA TYR A 82 3.13 13.83 1.46
C TYR A 82 1.75 13.51 2.03
N GLU A 83 1.72 12.69 3.08
CA GLU A 83 0.52 12.36 3.83
C GLU A 83 0.58 13.11 5.16
N GLY A 84 -0.31 14.08 5.35
CA GLY A 84 -0.23 15.00 6.49
C GLY A 84 -0.61 14.38 7.84
N TYR A 85 -1.47 13.35 7.85
CA TYR A 85 -2.00 12.75 9.07
C TYR A 85 -0.91 12.04 9.88
N THR A 86 -0.18 11.16 9.21
CA THR A 86 0.97 10.42 9.73
C THR A 86 2.28 11.22 9.55
N GLY A 87 2.31 12.18 8.64
CA GLY A 87 3.53 12.91 8.26
C GLY A 87 4.43 12.11 7.32
N ALA A 88 3.95 11.00 6.76
CA ALA A 88 4.72 10.14 5.88
C ALA A 88 5.03 10.81 4.54
N ARG A 89 6.26 10.61 4.06
CA ARG A 89 6.72 11.04 2.73
C ARG A 89 7.07 9.83 1.88
N SER A 90 6.64 9.85 0.63
CA SER A 90 6.84 8.75 -0.32
C SER A 90 7.10 9.27 -1.72
N TYR A 91 7.93 8.59 -2.49
CA TYR A 91 7.94 8.73 -3.93
C TYR A 91 6.82 7.87 -4.50
N GLN A 92 5.89 8.50 -5.21
CA GLN A 92 4.67 7.88 -5.73
C GLN A 92 4.78 7.72 -7.23
N PHE A 93 4.52 6.52 -7.73
CA PHE A 93 4.45 6.29 -9.17
C PHE A 93 3.06 6.67 -9.69
N GLU A 94 3.01 6.97 -10.99
CA GLU A 94 1.77 7.19 -11.71
C GLU A 94 0.80 6.00 -11.54
N THR A 95 -0.48 6.30 -11.35
CA THR A 95 -1.52 5.28 -11.19
C THR A 95 -1.79 4.63 -12.54
N GLN A 96 -1.81 3.31 -12.58
CA GLN A 96 -2.15 2.54 -13.77
C GLN A 96 -3.51 1.87 -13.59
N SER A 97 -4.31 1.85 -14.65
CA SER A 97 -5.62 1.19 -14.68
C SER A 97 -5.53 -0.09 -15.51
N PHE A 98 -5.99 -1.20 -14.95
CA PHE A 98 -6.03 -2.50 -15.60
C PHE A 98 -7.48 -2.96 -15.71
N THR A 99 -7.91 -3.32 -16.91
CA THR A 99 -9.25 -3.88 -17.13
C THR A 99 -9.18 -5.39 -17.00
N LEU A 100 -10.00 -5.97 -16.13
CA LEU A 100 -10.01 -7.42 -15.94
C LEU A 100 -10.62 -8.13 -17.15
N PRO A 101 -9.92 -9.11 -17.75
CA PRO A 101 -10.38 -9.81 -18.95
C PRO A 101 -11.49 -10.83 -18.68
N ALA A 102 -11.71 -11.25 -17.43
CA ALA A 102 -12.77 -12.17 -17.04
C ALA A 102 -13.21 -11.99 -15.59
N SER A 103 -14.35 -12.56 -15.22
CA SER A 103 -14.73 -12.70 -13.82
C SER A 103 -13.98 -13.87 -13.18
N GLY A 104 -13.38 -13.67 -12.01
CA GLY A 104 -12.65 -14.74 -11.32
C GLY A 104 -11.75 -14.25 -10.20
N THR A 105 -10.96 -15.20 -9.67
CA THR A 105 -9.94 -14.90 -8.67
C THR A 105 -8.64 -14.48 -9.35
N TYR A 106 -8.09 -13.37 -8.87
CA TYR A 106 -6.82 -12.81 -9.31
C TYR A 106 -5.86 -12.68 -8.13
N TYR A 107 -4.58 -12.64 -8.48
CA TYR A 107 -3.48 -12.55 -7.52
C TYR A 107 -2.55 -11.41 -7.89
N ILE A 108 -2.25 -10.53 -6.94
CA ILE A 108 -1.25 -9.48 -7.13
C ILE A 108 0.04 -9.89 -6.44
N ALA A 109 1.13 -9.97 -7.20
CA ALA A 109 2.47 -10.22 -6.73
C ALA A 109 3.34 -8.97 -6.90
N VAL A 110 4.01 -8.52 -5.84
CA VAL A 110 4.96 -7.39 -5.92
C VAL A 110 6.39 -7.88 -5.69
N TYR A 111 7.32 -7.44 -6.54
CA TYR A 111 8.74 -7.78 -6.44
C TYR A 111 9.64 -6.62 -6.90
N PHE A 112 10.92 -6.67 -6.56
CA PHE A 112 11.94 -5.78 -7.14
C PHE A 112 12.74 -6.53 -8.21
N PRO A 113 12.77 -6.04 -9.47
CA PRO A 113 13.52 -6.67 -10.56
C PRO A 113 15.04 -6.47 -10.40
N THR A 114 15.45 -5.33 -9.83
CA THR A 114 16.85 -4.93 -9.65
C THR A 114 17.02 -4.23 -8.31
N GLY A 115 18.24 -4.30 -7.75
CA GLY A 115 18.61 -3.60 -6.51
C GLY A 115 18.37 -4.39 -5.22
N PRO A 116 18.74 -3.82 -4.07
CA PRO A 116 18.53 -4.44 -2.76
C PRO A 116 17.05 -4.53 -2.40
N ALA A 117 16.72 -5.46 -1.49
CA ALA A 117 15.38 -5.57 -0.92
C ALA A 117 14.93 -4.24 -0.29
N GLY A 118 13.84 -3.67 -0.80
CA GLY A 118 13.32 -2.37 -0.38
C GLY A 118 11.97 -2.46 0.32
N LYS A 119 11.48 -1.32 0.80
CA LYS A 119 10.10 -1.16 1.25
C LYS A 119 9.27 -0.54 0.12
N CYS A 120 8.11 -1.11 -0.15
CA CYS A 120 7.13 -0.51 -1.05
C CYS A 120 5.74 -0.64 -0.47
N TRP A 121 4.84 0.22 -0.94
CA TRP A 121 3.43 0.10 -0.66
C TRP A 121 2.64 0.05 -1.97
N LEU A 122 1.51 -0.62 -1.90
CA LEU A 122 0.57 -0.76 -3.01
C LEU A 122 -0.82 -0.36 -2.54
N THR A 123 -1.53 0.41 -3.34
CA THR A 123 -2.97 0.62 -3.23
C THR A 123 -3.66 -0.05 -4.40
N VAL A 124 -4.71 -0.82 -4.09
CA VAL A 124 -5.52 -1.56 -5.05
C VAL A 124 -6.94 -1.02 -4.95
N GLY A 125 -7.53 -0.66 -6.10
CA GLY A 125 -8.91 -0.18 -6.21
C GLY A 125 -9.06 1.34 -6.17
N ALA A 126 -10.26 1.80 -6.50
CA ALA A 126 -10.67 3.20 -6.38
C ALA A 126 -10.76 3.61 -4.90
N GLU A 127 -10.65 4.93 -4.63
CA GLU A 127 -10.70 5.50 -3.27
C GLU A 127 -11.78 4.85 -2.40
N LYS A 128 -11.35 4.31 -1.26
CA LYS A 128 -12.23 3.62 -0.31
C LYS A 128 -13.10 4.68 0.38
N LYS A 129 -14.42 4.58 0.24
CA LYS A 129 -15.36 5.39 1.05
C LYS A 129 -15.13 5.07 2.53
N THR A 130 -14.68 6.05 3.31
CA THR A 130 -14.46 5.93 4.75
C THR A 130 -15.78 5.64 5.47
N ARG A 131 -15.82 4.60 6.30
CA ARG A 131 -16.97 4.32 7.18
C ARG A 131 -16.72 4.93 8.56
N LEU A 132 -17.78 5.32 9.27
CA LEU A 132 -17.65 5.85 10.65
C LEU A 132 -16.95 4.87 11.60
N THR A 133 -17.11 3.58 11.41
CA THR A 133 -16.43 2.54 12.20
C THR A 133 -14.93 2.50 11.97
N ASP A 134 -14.45 2.95 10.80
CA ASP A 134 -13.00 3.00 10.51
C ASP A 134 -12.31 4.04 11.40
N LEU A 135 -13.03 5.02 11.93
CA LEU A 135 -12.48 6.08 12.78
C LEU A 135 -11.79 5.53 14.03
N PHE A 136 -12.31 4.44 14.61
CA PHE A 136 -11.74 3.81 15.80
C PHE A 136 -10.44 3.05 15.52
N THR A 137 -10.18 2.63 14.28
CA THR A 137 -8.95 1.93 13.90
C THR A 137 -7.88 2.87 13.34
N VAL A 138 -8.24 4.13 13.05
CA VAL A 138 -7.31 5.16 12.52
C VAL A 138 -6.02 5.29 13.35
N PRO A 139 -6.04 5.39 14.69
CA PRO A 139 -4.82 5.58 15.47
C PRO A 139 -3.86 4.39 15.34
N VAL A 140 -4.41 3.17 15.35
CA VAL A 140 -3.65 1.92 15.19
C VAL A 140 -3.03 1.83 13.80
N HIS A 141 -3.79 2.14 12.75
CA HIS A 141 -3.28 2.17 11.38
C HIS A 141 -2.22 3.26 11.18
N ALA A 142 -2.41 4.43 11.77
CA ALA A 142 -1.45 5.53 11.71
C ALA A 142 -0.13 5.18 12.40
N ALA A 143 -0.18 4.52 13.57
CA ALA A 143 1.01 4.01 14.23
C ALA A 143 1.76 2.97 13.37
N ALA A 144 1.04 2.05 12.72
CA ALA A 144 1.63 1.07 11.82
C ALA A 144 2.29 1.72 10.59
N ILE A 145 1.66 2.75 10.01
CA ILE A 145 2.24 3.53 8.91
C ILE A 145 3.50 4.25 9.38
N ARG A 146 3.46 4.95 10.53
CA ARG A 146 4.65 5.63 11.08
C ARG A 146 5.81 4.66 11.32
N ALA A 147 5.53 3.47 11.86
CA ALA A 147 6.52 2.42 12.04
C ALA A 147 7.08 1.90 10.71
N PHE A 148 6.23 1.70 9.70
CA PHE A 148 6.66 1.26 8.37
C PHE A 148 7.59 2.28 7.69
N PHE A 149 7.24 3.57 7.79
CA PHE A 149 8.05 4.68 7.26
C PHE A 149 9.25 5.03 8.14
N GLU A 150 9.37 4.42 9.33
CA GLU A 150 10.42 4.71 10.33
C GLU A 150 10.47 6.19 10.71
N ILE A 151 9.30 6.80 10.89
CA ILE A 151 9.13 8.18 11.33
C ILE A 151 8.64 8.23 12.78
N SER A 152 8.85 9.38 13.44
CA SER A 152 8.47 9.56 14.84
C SER A 152 6.98 9.24 15.08
N PRO A 153 6.62 8.55 16.18
CA PRO A 153 5.21 8.36 16.56
C PRO A 153 4.42 9.67 16.70
N LEU A 154 5.12 10.78 16.94
CA LEU A 154 4.56 12.12 17.09
C LEU A 154 4.51 12.92 15.77
N SER A 155 4.77 12.29 14.62
CA SER A 155 4.75 12.97 13.32
C SER A 155 3.33 13.11 12.75
N GLY A 156 3.12 14.20 12.01
CA GLY A 156 1.86 14.53 11.38
C GLY A 156 0.82 15.08 12.37
N TRP A 157 -0.23 15.72 11.83
CA TRP A 157 -1.26 16.35 12.66
C TRP A 157 -2.17 15.33 13.38
N GLY A 158 -2.21 14.08 12.91
CA GLY A 158 -2.94 13.01 13.56
C GLY A 158 -2.41 12.71 14.96
N ALA A 159 -1.09 12.82 15.18
CA ALA A 159 -0.50 12.59 16.51
C ALA A 159 -0.96 13.64 17.52
N THR A 160 -1.17 14.88 17.07
CA THR A 160 -1.69 15.97 17.91
C THR A 160 -3.13 15.70 18.32
N LEU A 161 -3.96 15.20 17.39
CA LEU A 161 -5.34 14.79 17.69
C LEU A 161 -5.39 13.61 18.67
N ASP A 162 -4.56 12.58 18.45
CA ASP A 162 -4.48 11.41 19.33
C ASP A 162 -4.14 11.86 20.77
N LEU A 163 -3.23 12.82 20.94
CA LEU A 163 -2.83 13.37 22.24
C LEU A 163 -3.95 14.20 22.88
N ILE A 164 -4.65 15.03 22.11
CA ILE A 164 -5.79 15.83 22.61
C ILE A 164 -6.92 14.92 23.08
N VAL A 165 -7.27 13.89 22.30
CA VAL A 165 -8.30 12.92 22.67
C VAL A 165 -7.89 12.13 23.91
N GLY A 166 -6.64 11.66 23.97
CA GLY A 166 -6.10 10.97 25.14
C GLY A 166 -6.14 11.85 26.40
N LEU A 167 -5.77 13.13 26.29
CA LEU A 167 -5.83 14.08 27.40
C LEU A 167 -7.27 14.33 27.86
N MET A 168 -8.22 14.52 26.93
CA MET A 168 -9.63 14.68 27.29
C MET A 168 -10.19 13.46 28.02
N LEU A 169 -9.91 12.24 27.54
CA LEU A 169 -10.34 11.01 28.20
C LEU A 169 -9.70 10.86 29.59
N PHE A 170 -8.43 11.23 29.74
CA PHE A 170 -7.75 11.24 31.03
C PHE A 170 -8.41 12.21 32.01
N ILE A 171 -8.70 13.45 31.59
CA ILE A 171 -9.39 14.45 32.43
C ILE A 171 -10.77 13.94 32.85
N VAL A 172 -11.56 13.42 31.91
CA VAL A 172 -12.88 12.84 32.21
C VAL A 172 -12.76 11.69 33.20
N GLY A 173 -11.78 10.80 33.03
CA GLY A 173 -11.51 9.71 33.96
C GLY A 173 -11.15 10.19 35.36
N VAL A 174 -10.28 11.21 35.48
CA VAL A 174 -9.92 11.81 36.77
C VAL A 174 -11.12 12.46 37.44
N VAL A 175 -11.93 13.22 36.69
CA VAL A 175 -13.15 13.86 37.22
C VAL A 175 -14.19 12.82 37.64
N ALA A 176 -14.36 11.74 36.88
CA ALA A 176 -15.32 10.69 37.18
C ALA A 176 -14.92 9.82 38.39
N VAL A 177 -13.63 9.73 38.71
CA VAL A 177 -13.08 8.91 39.81
C VAL A 177 -12.76 9.76 41.05
N SER A 178 -12.73 11.08 40.92
CA SER A 178 -12.58 11.98 42.08
C SER A 178 -13.81 11.87 42.98
N PRO A 179 -13.67 11.44 44.26
CA PRO A 179 -14.75 11.59 45.22
C PRO A 179 -14.95 13.09 45.44
N ASN A 180 -16.20 13.55 45.38
CA ASN A 180 -16.57 14.90 45.81
C ASN A 180 -16.32 15.08 47.31
#